data_AF-A0ABD6FEL0-F1
#
_entry.id   AF-A0ABD6FEL0-F1
#
_cell.length_a   1.000
_cell.length_b   1.000
_cell.length_c   1.000
_cell.angle_alpha   90.00
_cell.angle_beta   90.00
_cell.angle_gamma   90.00
#
_symmetry.space_group_name_H-M   'P 1'
#
loop_
_entity.id
_entity.type
_entity.pdbx_description
1 polymer ?
#
loop_
_entity_poly.entity_id
_entity_poly.type
_entity_poly.pdbx_seq_one_letter_code
_entity_poly.pdbx_strand_id
1 'polypeptide(L)'
;MGQPNGRVIAGRYRLTRKLASGAMGAVWLAHDEVLNRAIAAKQMLLPPGTADDEAEQARQRVLHEARVAARICHANAITIFDVADDGGEPVLIMEYLSCRTLAHVLAERGHLSPAEVARIGAPVAAALAAAHAQGVVHRDVKPANILLADSPDGLVKLTDFGIAHVNGDVVGAAGPLIGSPAYVAPESIRGAEPTPAADVFSLGATLYRAVEGHLIYGDLAKRADVLQAAADHRIVPPRHAGPLTPLLRAMLTPDPAQRPTMREVHHRLRAVLAETTSSTPAPDQPDSAPARRPTRSRPRNRQPRTLVTTGSIVTIVLVFVLVMATMGFQPERKDVRAAGDGVSPTDRAAVATRFYHVLPRDTDTAWTMLTPRARATGRAEFDAYWDSVGSVTIIESADVAGRTVTIGVLVDHEGRPSFQRTELEIVKRGDKLLIDSIRRTTVRR
;
A
#
# COMPACT_ATOMS: atom_id res chain seq x y z
N MET A 1 0.21 -1.81 -29.65
CA MET A 1 1.59 -2.19 -29.27
C MET A 1 1.52 -3.02 -28.00
N GLY A 2 1.91 -4.30 -28.06
CA GLY A 2 1.84 -5.22 -26.92
C GLY A 2 2.85 -4.88 -25.82
N GLN A 3 2.46 -5.00 -24.55
CA GLN A 3 3.33 -4.75 -23.40
C GLN A 3 4.22 -5.96 -23.06
N PRO A 4 5.40 -5.73 -22.45
CA PRO A 4 6.61 -6.45 -22.81
C PRO A 4 7.20 -7.25 -21.65
N ASN A 5 7.06 -8.56 -21.68
CA ASN A 5 8.06 -9.41 -21.03
C ASN A 5 9.32 -9.38 -21.90
N GLY A 6 10.43 -8.83 -21.40
CA GLY A 6 11.72 -8.85 -22.09
C GLY A 6 12.18 -7.56 -22.76
N ARG A 7 11.46 -6.42 -22.63
CA ARG A 7 12.01 -5.11 -23.08
C ARG A 7 13.25 -4.76 -22.28
N VAL A 8 14.27 -4.26 -22.97
CA VAL A 8 15.55 -3.86 -22.37
C VAL A 8 15.64 -2.34 -22.33
N ILE A 9 15.82 -1.79 -21.13
CA ILE A 9 16.06 -0.36 -20.89
C ILE A 9 17.57 -0.10 -20.97
N ALA A 10 17.95 0.99 -21.63
CA ALA A 10 19.34 1.42 -21.83
C ALA A 10 20.28 0.29 -22.32
N GLY A 11 19.75 -0.67 -23.09
CA GLY A 11 20.52 -1.82 -23.58
C GLY A 11 21.07 -2.76 -22.49
N ARG A 12 20.65 -2.62 -21.22
CA ARG A 12 21.23 -3.36 -20.08
C ARG A 12 20.21 -3.97 -19.13
N TYR A 13 19.08 -3.30 -18.89
CA TYR A 13 18.13 -3.71 -17.85
C TYR A 13 16.90 -4.35 -18.47
N ARG A 14 16.83 -5.67 -18.43
CA ARG A 14 15.71 -6.42 -19.00
C ARG A 14 14.54 -6.47 -18.03
N LEU A 15 13.43 -5.83 -18.37
CA LEU A 15 12.19 -5.89 -17.59
C LEU A 15 11.57 -7.29 -17.65
N THR A 16 11.21 -7.83 -16.49
CA THR A 16 10.66 -9.19 -16.38
C THR A 16 9.22 -9.19 -15.88
N ARG A 17 8.94 -8.56 -14.74
CA ARG A 17 7.63 -8.60 -14.09
C ARG A 17 7.29 -7.26 -13.45
N LYS A 18 6.06 -6.77 -13.63
CA LYS A 18 5.60 -5.58 -12.92
C LYS A 18 5.42 -5.89 -11.43
N LEU A 19 6.02 -5.07 -10.56
CA LEU A 19 5.91 -5.19 -9.10
C LEU A 19 4.78 -4.31 -8.55
N ALA A 20 4.69 -3.08 -9.03
CA ALA A 20 3.69 -2.11 -8.57
C ALA A 20 3.37 -1.05 -9.65
N SER A 21 2.24 -0.38 -9.49
CA SER A 21 1.85 0.81 -10.26
C SER A 21 1.25 1.85 -9.31
N GLY A 22 1.54 3.13 -9.50
CA GLY A 22 0.99 4.21 -8.71
C GLY A 22 0.99 5.53 -9.47
N ALA A 23 0.60 6.61 -8.79
CA ALA A 23 0.49 7.95 -9.37
C ALA A 23 1.81 8.48 -9.97
N MET A 24 2.95 8.04 -9.43
CA MET A 24 4.28 8.46 -9.88
C MET A 24 4.92 7.49 -10.90
N GLY A 25 4.18 6.48 -11.36
CA GLY A 25 4.65 5.54 -12.38
C GLY A 25 4.63 4.07 -11.96
N ALA A 26 5.50 3.26 -12.54
CA ALA A 26 5.50 1.81 -12.39
C ALA A 26 6.85 1.28 -11.90
N VAL A 27 6.80 0.29 -11.00
CA VAL A 27 7.99 -0.43 -10.53
C VAL A 27 7.99 -1.80 -11.15
N TRP A 28 9.11 -2.19 -11.74
CA TRP A 28 9.33 -3.47 -12.39
C TRP A 28 10.46 -4.22 -11.73
N LEU A 29 10.33 -5.53 -11.62
CA LEU A 29 11.46 -6.43 -11.48
C LEU A 29 12.16 -6.46 -12.84
N ALA A 30 13.47 -6.28 -12.81
CA ALA A 30 14.32 -6.39 -13.98
C ALA A 30 15.57 -7.19 -13.66
N HIS A 31 16.29 -7.58 -14.71
CA HIS A 31 17.59 -8.22 -14.61
C HIS A 31 18.64 -7.30 -15.22
N ASP A 32 19.69 -7.00 -14.45
CA ASP A 32 20.89 -6.33 -14.94
C ASP A 32 21.75 -7.37 -15.67
N GLU A 33 21.78 -7.32 -17.00
CA GLU A 33 22.46 -8.33 -17.84
C GLU A 33 23.98 -8.26 -17.75
N VAL A 34 24.54 -7.13 -17.32
CA VAL A 34 25.99 -6.95 -17.17
C VAL A 34 26.46 -7.48 -15.82
N LEU A 35 25.76 -7.12 -14.74
CA LEU A 35 26.11 -7.57 -13.38
C LEU A 35 25.44 -8.89 -12.98
N ASN A 36 24.58 -9.44 -13.84
CA ASN A 36 23.85 -10.69 -13.66
C ASN A 36 23.10 -10.76 -12.31
N ARG A 37 22.29 -9.74 -12.00
CA ARG A 37 21.51 -9.65 -10.75
C ARG A 37 20.11 -9.11 -10.95
N ALA A 38 19.20 -9.50 -10.07
CA ALA A 38 17.86 -8.92 -10.00
C ALA A 38 17.92 -7.47 -9.47
N ILE A 39 17.18 -6.57 -10.10
CA ILE A 39 17.04 -5.16 -9.71
C ILE A 39 15.57 -4.75 -9.77
N ALA A 40 15.23 -3.66 -9.10
CA ALA A 40 13.97 -2.98 -9.30
C ALA A 40 14.19 -1.75 -10.19
N ALA A 41 13.31 -1.56 -11.18
CA ALA A 41 13.34 -0.43 -12.11
C ALA A 41 12.05 0.40 -11.90
N LYS A 42 12.19 1.61 -11.36
CA LYS A 42 11.07 2.54 -11.17
C LYS A 42 11.04 3.53 -12.30
N GLN A 43 10.06 3.37 -13.18
CA GLN A 43 9.78 4.33 -14.24
C GLN A 43 8.99 5.49 -13.65
N MET A 44 9.52 6.69 -13.82
CA MET A 44 8.83 7.92 -13.48
C MET A 44 7.97 8.30 -14.68
N LEU A 45 6.66 8.42 -14.50
CA LEU A 45 5.76 8.85 -15.57
C LEU A 45 5.34 10.29 -15.31
N LEU A 46 5.57 11.16 -16.30
CA LEU A 46 5.00 12.50 -16.31
C LEU A 46 3.51 12.44 -16.68
N PRO A 47 2.68 13.37 -16.18
CA PRO A 47 1.27 13.46 -16.57
C PRO A 47 1.10 13.61 -18.09
N PRO A 48 0.14 12.91 -18.72
CA PRO A 48 -0.16 13.09 -20.13
C PRO A 48 -0.53 14.55 -20.44
N GLY A 49 0.04 15.12 -21.50
CA GLY A 49 -0.26 16.49 -21.93
C GLY A 49 0.58 17.59 -21.26
N THR A 50 1.62 17.22 -20.50
CA THR A 50 2.65 18.17 -20.04
C THR A 50 3.38 18.77 -21.24
N ALA A 51 3.56 20.09 -21.28
CA ALA A 51 4.29 20.75 -22.36
C ALA A 51 5.77 20.31 -22.38
N ASP A 52 6.40 20.25 -23.54
CA ASP A 52 7.76 19.70 -23.70
C ASP A 52 8.80 20.39 -22.79
N ASP A 53 8.73 21.71 -22.64
CA ASP A 53 9.62 22.48 -21.76
C ASP A 53 9.39 22.18 -20.26
N GLU A 54 8.13 22.01 -19.85
CA GLU A 54 7.77 21.65 -18.47
C GLU A 54 8.18 20.19 -18.17
N ALA A 55 7.99 19.30 -19.13
CA ALA A 55 8.40 17.91 -19.04
C ALA A 55 9.92 17.79 -18.87
N GLU A 56 10.69 18.57 -19.65
CA GLU A 56 12.14 18.57 -19.52
C GLU A 56 12.62 19.10 -18.16
N GLN A 57 12.02 20.19 -17.68
CA GLN A 57 12.33 20.70 -16.33
C GLN A 57 11.99 19.68 -15.24
N ALA A 58 10.85 18.98 -15.36
CA ALA A 58 10.46 17.93 -14.43
C ALA A 58 11.46 16.76 -14.47
N ARG A 59 11.88 16.31 -15.66
CA ARG A 59 12.92 15.27 -15.81
C ARG A 59 14.24 15.67 -15.16
N GLN A 60 14.72 16.90 -15.39
CA GLN A 60 15.94 17.39 -14.77
C GLN A 60 15.86 17.43 -13.25
N ARG A 61 14.69 17.79 -12.70
CA ARG A 61 14.43 17.70 -11.25
C ARG A 61 14.44 16.25 -10.76
N VAL A 62 13.86 15.29 -11.49
CA VAL A 62 13.91 13.84 -11.14
C VAL A 62 15.36 13.41 -11.04
N LEU A 63 16.15 13.72 -12.07
CA LEU A 63 17.55 13.34 -12.14
C LEU A 63 18.37 13.97 -11.00
N HIS A 64 18.11 15.23 -10.66
CA HIS A 64 18.77 15.90 -9.55
C HIS A 64 18.45 15.22 -8.21
N GLU A 65 17.16 15.01 -7.91
CA GLU A 65 16.72 14.36 -6.67
C GLU A 65 17.21 12.90 -6.58
N ALA A 66 17.19 12.17 -7.69
CA ALA A 66 17.71 10.80 -7.75
C ALA A 66 19.22 10.74 -7.44
N ARG A 67 20.00 11.70 -7.94
CA ARG A 67 21.44 11.80 -7.62
C ARG A 67 21.68 12.12 -6.15
N VAL A 68 20.87 13.00 -5.56
CA VAL A 68 20.95 13.31 -4.12
C VAL A 68 20.60 12.06 -3.30
N ALA A 69 19.53 11.35 -3.65
CA ALA A 69 19.11 10.13 -2.97
C ALA A 69 20.13 8.98 -3.12
N ALA A 70 20.81 8.87 -4.27
CA ALA A 70 21.82 7.84 -4.52
C ALA A 70 23.07 7.96 -3.61
N ARG A 71 23.29 9.12 -2.96
CA ARG A 71 24.36 9.29 -1.97
C ARG A 71 24.08 8.55 -0.65
N ILE A 72 22.83 8.19 -0.41
CA ILE A 72 22.43 7.50 0.82
C ILE A 72 22.82 6.02 0.71
N CYS A 73 23.86 5.65 1.44
CA CYS A 73 24.25 4.26 1.63
C CYS A 73 24.01 3.86 3.09
N HIS A 74 23.00 3.01 3.33
CA HIS A 74 22.68 2.52 4.67
C HIS A 74 21.99 1.15 4.58
N ALA A 75 22.26 0.26 5.53
CA ALA A 75 21.70 -1.10 5.54
C ALA A 75 20.16 -1.12 5.52
N ASN A 76 19.53 -0.12 6.12
CA ASN A 76 18.07 0.05 6.20
C ASN A 76 17.49 1.06 5.20
N ALA A 77 18.23 1.42 4.15
CA ALA A 77 17.74 2.18 3.01
C ALA A 77 17.85 1.32 1.74
N ILE A 78 16.91 1.49 0.80
CA ILE A 78 17.02 0.93 -0.55
C ILE A 78 18.10 1.70 -1.30
N THR A 79 19.06 0.95 -1.84
CA THR A 79 20.18 1.55 -2.59
C THR A 79 19.74 1.86 -4.02
N ILE A 80 20.02 3.06 -4.49
CA ILE A 80 19.89 3.42 -5.92
C ILE A 80 21.24 3.14 -6.57
N PHE A 81 21.24 2.32 -7.61
CA PHE A 81 22.45 1.92 -8.33
C PHE A 81 22.75 2.80 -9.53
N ASP A 82 21.71 3.23 -10.24
CA ASP A 82 21.84 3.97 -11.49
C ASP A 82 20.54 4.73 -11.82
N VAL A 83 20.62 5.66 -12.77
CA VAL A 83 19.46 6.28 -13.41
C VAL A 83 19.61 6.13 -14.93
N ALA A 84 18.73 5.32 -15.52
CA ALA A 84 18.71 5.02 -16.94
C ALA A 84 17.72 5.90 -17.69
N ASP A 85 17.93 6.06 -19.00
CA ASP A 85 16.95 6.65 -19.92
C ASP A 85 16.13 5.55 -20.61
N ASP A 86 14.81 5.75 -20.68
CA ASP A 86 13.89 4.91 -21.43
C ASP A 86 13.01 5.77 -22.32
N GLY A 87 13.52 6.15 -23.50
CA GLY A 87 12.76 6.93 -24.47
C GLY A 87 12.51 8.35 -23.97
N GLY A 88 13.51 8.94 -23.30
CA GLY A 88 13.42 10.27 -22.69
C GLY A 88 12.90 10.28 -21.27
N GLU A 89 12.35 9.17 -20.75
CA GLU A 89 11.86 9.12 -19.36
C GLU A 89 12.90 8.52 -18.40
N PRO A 90 13.17 9.17 -17.24
CA PRO A 90 14.13 8.66 -16.28
C PRO A 90 13.60 7.41 -15.57
N VAL A 91 14.45 6.38 -15.51
CA VAL A 91 14.18 5.12 -14.83
C VAL A 91 15.22 4.90 -13.74
N LEU A 92 14.77 4.89 -12.50
CA LEU A 92 15.66 4.63 -11.37
C LEU A 92 15.90 3.13 -11.24
N ILE A 93 17.17 2.74 -11.25
CA ILE A 93 17.62 1.37 -11.06
C ILE A 93 18.04 1.23 -9.60
N MET A 94 17.36 0.36 -8.86
CA MET A 94 17.52 0.24 -7.42
C MET A 94 17.59 -1.21 -6.96
N GLU A 95 18.04 -1.38 -5.72
CA GLU A 95 18.05 -2.66 -5.01
C GLU A 95 16.67 -3.31 -5.07
N TYR A 96 16.64 -4.57 -5.53
CA TYR A 96 15.44 -5.39 -5.42
C TYR A 96 15.44 -6.12 -4.07
N LEU A 97 14.34 -5.98 -3.35
CA LEU A 97 14.06 -6.72 -2.13
C LEU A 97 12.77 -7.51 -2.33
N SER A 98 12.79 -8.82 -2.07
CA SER A 98 11.56 -9.59 -1.92
C SER A 98 10.91 -9.21 -0.58
N CYS A 99 9.82 -8.46 -0.62
CA CYS A 99 9.25 -7.84 0.58
C CYS A 99 7.75 -7.60 0.47
N ARG A 100 7.13 -7.33 1.62
CA ARG A 100 5.82 -6.68 1.73
C ARG A 100 6.01 -5.27 2.29
N THR A 101 5.15 -4.32 1.91
CA THR A 101 5.16 -2.99 2.53
C THR A 101 4.52 -3.06 3.92
N LEU A 102 4.89 -2.15 4.83
CA LEU A 102 4.20 -2.02 6.11
C LEU A 102 2.72 -1.70 5.90
N ALA A 103 2.36 -0.93 4.86
CA ALA A 103 0.97 -0.69 4.49
C ALA A 103 0.19 -1.99 4.26
N HIS A 104 0.78 -2.94 3.51
CA HIS A 104 0.16 -4.24 3.26
C HIS A 104 -0.01 -5.05 4.55
N VAL A 105 1.03 -5.07 5.40
CA VAL A 105 0.97 -5.76 6.70
C VAL A 105 -0.11 -5.16 7.62
N LEU A 106 -0.26 -3.84 7.65
CA LEU A 106 -1.29 -3.17 8.44
C LEU A 106 -2.70 -3.38 7.87
N ALA A 107 -2.85 -3.51 6.55
CA ALA A 107 -4.13 -3.87 5.95
C ALA A 107 -4.54 -5.30 6.32
N GLU A 108 -3.59 -6.25 6.40
CA GLU A 108 -3.86 -7.64 6.80
C GLU A 108 -4.13 -7.78 8.30
N ARG A 109 -3.31 -7.15 9.15
CA ARG A 109 -3.29 -7.38 10.61
C ARG A 109 -4.06 -6.32 11.41
N GLY A 110 -4.42 -5.20 10.79
CA GLY A 110 -5.03 -4.04 11.44
C GLY A 110 -4.01 -3.19 12.21
N HIS A 111 -3.37 -3.78 13.21
CA HIS A 111 -2.37 -3.14 14.07
C HIS A 111 -1.28 -4.13 14.53
N LEU A 112 -0.20 -3.61 15.07
CA LEU A 112 0.98 -4.35 15.52
C LEU A 112 1.23 -4.11 17.01
N SER A 113 1.89 -5.05 17.67
CA SER A 113 2.31 -4.85 19.07
C SER A 113 3.37 -3.73 19.18
N PRO A 114 3.48 -3.03 20.33
CA PRO A 114 4.52 -2.02 20.53
C PRO A 114 5.94 -2.52 20.25
N ALA A 115 6.23 -3.78 20.56
CA ALA A 115 7.53 -4.38 20.30
C ALA A 115 7.81 -4.58 18.80
N GLU A 116 6.82 -5.02 18.02
CA GLU A 116 6.96 -5.11 16.57
C GLU A 116 7.12 -3.74 15.92
N VAL A 117 6.33 -2.75 16.36
CA VAL A 117 6.45 -1.37 15.88
C VAL A 117 7.83 -0.78 16.20
N ALA A 118 8.37 -1.04 17.38
CA ALA A 118 9.73 -0.65 17.73
C ALA A 118 10.79 -1.35 16.86
N ARG A 119 10.61 -2.64 16.58
CA ARG A 119 11.51 -3.44 15.73
C ARG A 119 11.56 -2.94 14.29
N ILE A 120 10.44 -2.40 13.80
CA ILE A 120 10.34 -1.78 12.47
C ILE A 120 10.85 -0.34 12.49
N GLY A 121 10.43 0.45 13.46
CA GLY A 121 10.74 1.87 13.54
C GLY A 121 12.23 2.15 13.79
N ALA A 122 12.92 1.33 14.58
CA ALA A 122 14.34 1.57 14.89
C ALA A 122 15.24 1.54 13.64
N PRO A 123 15.19 0.49 12.78
CA PRO A 123 15.87 0.49 11.48
C PRO A 123 15.56 1.70 10.59
N VAL A 124 14.28 2.11 10.52
CA VAL A 124 13.83 3.25 9.71
C VAL A 124 14.40 4.56 10.25
N ALA A 125 14.37 4.76 11.56
CA ALA A 125 14.97 5.92 12.22
C ALA A 125 16.49 5.99 12.01
N ALA A 126 17.18 4.84 11.98
CA ALA A 126 18.62 4.79 11.67
C ALA A 126 18.91 5.24 10.24
N ALA A 127 18.13 4.76 9.26
CA ALA A 127 18.27 5.19 7.86
C ALA A 127 18.00 6.69 7.69
N LEU A 128 16.96 7.22 8.33
CA LEU A 128 16.64 8.65 8.29
C LEU A 128 17.72 9.50 8.97
N ALA A 129 18.27 9.06 10.11
CA ALA A 129 19.38 9.74 10.76
C ALA A 129 20.62 9.81 9.85
N ALA A 130 20.94 8.73 9.15
CA ALA A 130 22.06 8.69 8.20
C ALA A 130 21.83 9.63 7.01
N ALA A 131 20.60 9.69 6.47
CA ALA A 131 20.24 10.63 5.40
C ALA A 131 20.31 12.09 5.86
N HIS A 132 19.78 12.39 7.05
CA HIS A 132 19.80 13.74 7.64
C HIS A 132 21.22 14.25 7.87
N ALA A 133 22.15 13.38 8.27
CA ALA A 133 23.57 13.72 8.42
C ALA A 133 24.25 14.12 7.09
N GLN A 134 23.67 13.72 5.95
CA GLN A 134 24.11 14.10 4.61
C GLN A 134 23.31 15.27 4.01
N GLY A 135 22.42 15.88 4.80
CA GLY A 135 21.55 16.98 4.36
C GLY A 135 20.37 16.54 3.49
N VAL A 136 20.02 15.24 3.47
CA VAL A 136 18.90 14.72 2.67
C VAL A 136 17.68 14.46 3.54
N VAL A 137 16.55 15.07 3.21
CA VAL A 137 15.24 14.87 3.86
C VAL A 137 14.39 13.96 2.99
N HIS A 138 13.66 13.01 3.58
CA HIS A 138 12.90 12.01 2.83
C HIS A 138 11.58 12.57 2.26
N ARG A 139 10.83 13.36 3.04
CA ARG A 139 9.61 14.08 2.65
C ARG A 139 8.33 13.25 2.46
N ASP A 140 8.41 11.92 2.51
CA ASP A 140 7.26 11.03 2.24
C ASP A 140 7.34 9.73 3.08
N VAL A 141 7.69 9.86 4.36
CA VAL A 141 7.72 8.70 5.26
C VAL A 141 6.30 8.25 5.57
N LYS A 142 5.94 7.05 5.13
CA LYS A 142 4.62 6.42 5.32
C LYS A 142 4.71 4.89 5.26
N PRO A 143 3.69 4.15 5.72
CA PRO A 143 3.71 2.68 5.68
C PRO A 143 3.99 2.07 4.29
N ALA A 144 3.59 2.73 3.21
CA ALA A 144 3.82 2.23 1.85
C ALA A 144 5.32 2.24 1.44
N ASN A 145 6.13 3.08 2.07
CA ASN A 145 7.55 3.26 1.74
C ASN A 145 8.47 2.48 2.69
N ILE A 146 7.92 1.76 3.67
CA ILE A 146 8.67 0.87 4.57
C ILE A 146 8.49 -0.56 4.06
N LEU A 147 9.60 -1.17 3.67
CA LEU A 147 9.68 -2.52 3.13
C LEU A 147 10.13 -3.49 4.21
N LEU A 148 9.38 -4.58 4.36
CA LEU A 148 9.65 -5.68 5.28
C LEU A 148 10.04 -6.90 4.44
N ALA A 149 11.31 -7.26 4.49
CA ALA A 149 11.85 -8.39 3.73
C ALA A 149 11.14 -9.69 4.12
N ASP A 150 10.85 -10.51 3.12
CA ASP A 150 10.33 -11.87 3.31
C ASP A 150 11.50 -12.81 3.65
N SER A 151 12.10 -12.57 4.81
CA SER A 151 13.29 -13.28 5.29
C SER A 151 13.19 -13.52 6.80
N PRO A 152 13.81 -14.60 7.32
CA PRO A 152 13.84 -14.89 8.76
C PRO A 152 14.44 -13.74 9.58
N ASP A 153 15.38 -13.00 8.98
CA ASP A 153 16.12 -11.91 9.63
C ASP A 153 15.28 -10.64 9.81
N GLY A 154 14.10 -10.58 9.17
CA GLY A 154 13.15 -9.48 9.33
C GLY A 154 13.71 -8.13 8.87
N LEU A 155 14.57 -8.11 7.85
CA LEU A 155 15.22 -6.89 7.37
C LEU A 155 14.19 -5.82 6.99
N VAL A 156 14.37 -4.62 7.52
CA VAL A 156 13.54 -3.45 7.25
C VAL A 156 14.32 -2.44 6.43
N LYS A 157 13.73 -1.97 5.33
CA LYS A 157 14.31 -0.93 4.48
C LYS A 157 13.31 0.18 4.18
N LEU A 158 13.81 1.41 4.11
CA LEU A 158 13.07 2.59 3.64
C LEU A 158 13.37 2.83 2.15
N THR A 159 12.35 3.11 1.35
CA THR A 159 12.46 3.41 -0.10
C THR A 159 11.92 4.79 -0.42
N ASP A 160 12.19 5.29 -1.63
CA ASP A 160 11.63 6.54 -2.19
C ASP A 160 12.11 7.83 -1.51
N PHE A 161 13.38 7.89 -1.10
CA PHE A 161 14.00 9.12 -0.61
C PHE A 161 13.90 10.27 -1.64
N GLY A 162 13.30 11.39 -1.25
CA GLY A 162 13.37 12.67 -1.98
C GLY A 162 12.61 12.76 -3.32
N ILE A 163 12.16 11.64 -3.89
CA ILE A 163 11.62 11.59 -5.26
C ILE A 163 10.15 12.03 -5.35
N ALA A 164 9.44 12.21 -4.22
CA ALA A 164 8.01 12.52 -4.19
C ALA A 164 7.60 13.93 -4.66
N HIS A 165 8.52 14.90 -4.64
CA HIS A 165 8.19 16.32 -4.93
C HIS A 165 8.60 16.80 -6.32
N VAL A 166 8.98 15.87 -7.21
CA VAL A 166 9.52 16.23 -8.51
C VAL A 166 8.49 16.88 -9.45
N ASN A 167 7.19 16.69 -9.19
CA ASN A 167 6.11 17.25 -10.01
C ASN A 167 5.67 18.67 -9.62
N GLY A 168 6.40 19.37 -8.75
CA GLY A 168 6.09 20.77 -8.42
C GLY A 168 4.83 20.98 -7.55
N ASP A 169 4.22 19.89 -7.05
CA ASP A 169 3.19 19.97 -6.01
C ASP A 169 3.85 20.33 -4.67
N VAL A 170 4.15 21.62 -4.49
CA VAL A 170 4.34 22.18 -3.15
C VAL A 170 3.09 21.84 -2.36
N VAL A 171 3.24 21.07 -1.29
CA VAL A 171 2.20 20.89 -0.29
C VAL A 171 1.81 22.29 0.20
N GLY A 172 0.70 22.84 -0.32
CA GLY A 172 0.20 24.17 0.06
C GLY A 172 -0.07 25.17 -1.08
N ALA A 173 0.36 24.94 -2.33
CA ALA A 173 0.13 25.89 -3.43
C ALA A 173 -0.92 25.39 -4.43
N ALA A 174 -2.22 25.40 -4.07
CA ALA A 174 -3.38 25.16 -4.95
C ALA A 174 -3.36 23.93 -5.90
N GLY A 175 -2.35 23.07 -5.85
CA GLY A 175 -2.21 21.81 -6.56
C GLY A 175 -2.76 20.63 -5.77
N PRO A 176 -3.10 19.52 -6.43
CA PRO A 176 -3.55 18.32 -5.73
C PRO A 176 -2.45 17.80 -4.79
N LEU A 177 -2.69 17.66 -3.46
CA LEU A 177 -1.75 16.82 -2.66
C LEU A 177 -1.83 15.43 -3.27
N ILE A 178 -0.72 14.99 -3.84
CA ILE A 178 -0.44 13.60 -4.10
C ILE A 178 0.10 13.01 -2.78
N GLY A 179 -0.78 12.40 -1.98
CA GLY A 179 -0.40 11.76 -0.72
C GLY A 179 -1.55 11.67 0.30
N SER A 180 -1.38 10.83 1.32
CA SER A 180 -2.28 10.84 2.49
C SER A 180 -1.85 11.95 3.44
N PRO A 181 -2.63 13.05 3.60
CA PRO A 181 -2.27 14.19 4.46
C PRO A 181 -2.01 13.80 5.93
N ALA A 182 -2.51 12.64 6.35
CA ALA A 182 -2.36 12.14 7.71
C ALA A 182 -0.91 11.82 8.15
N TYR A 183 0.05 11.75 7.22
CA TYR A 183 1.48 11.56 7.54
C TYR A 183 2.31 12.83 7.37
N VAL A 184 1.72 13.92 6.87
CA VAL A 184 2.44 15.15 6.54
C VAL A 184 2.52 16.04 7.77
N ALA A 185 3.71 16.61 8.03
CA ALA A 185 3.91 17.51 9.16
C ALA A 185 3.10 18.81 9.01
N PRO A 186 2.58 19.40 10.10
CA PRO A 186 1.75 20.61 10.04
C PRO A 186 2.43 21.79 9.35
N GLU A 187 3.73 21.99 9.56
CA GLU A 187 4.51 23.02 8.89
C GLU A 187 4.67 22.77 7.39
N SER A 188 4.80 21.51 6.96
CA SER A 188 4.84 21.15 5.55
C SER A 188 3.49 21.38 4.87
N ILE A 189 2.37 21.17 5.58
CA ILE A 189 1.03 21.54 5.06
C ILE A 189 0.91 23.04 4.79
N ARG A 190 1.63 23.87 5.57
CA ARG A 190 1.69 25.34 5.41
C ARG A 190 2.72 25.79 4.36
N GLY A 191 3.34 24.86 3.64
CA GLY A 191 4.35 25.16 2.61
C GLY A 191 5.72 25.55 3.18
N ALA A 192 6.03 25.21 4.43
CA ALA A 192 7.37 25.40 4.95
C ALA A 192 8.39 24.48 4.25
N GLU A 193 9.63 24.93 4.18
CA GLU A 193 10.73 24.15 3.60
C GLU A 193 10.86 22.77 4.28
N PRO A 194 11.20 21.71 3.54
CA PRO A 194 11.39 20.39 4.12
C PRO A 194 12.52 20.36 5.15
N THR A 195 12.24 19.82 6.34
CA THR A 195 13.24 19.71 7.42
C THR A 195 13.36 18.26 7.94
N PRO A 196 14.50 17.90 8.56
CA PRO A 196 14.62 16.64 9.30
C PRO A 196 13.50 16.42 10.34
N ALA A 197 13.02 17.49 10.97
CA ALA A 197 11.93 17.44 11.94
C ALA A 197 10.58 17.06 11.31
N ALA A 198 10.36 17.38 10.03
CA ALA A 198 9.16 16.94 9.30
C ALA A 198 9.15 15.41 9.11
N ASP A 199 10.30 14.81 8.77
CA ASP A 199 10.42 13.34 8.68
C ASP A 199 10.18 12.67 10.05
N VAL A 200 10.56 13.33 11.16
CA VAL A 200 10.29 12.82 12.52
C VAL A 200 8.79 12.74 12.77
N PHE A 201 8.04 13.77 12.39
CA PHE A 201 6.58 13.76 12.48
C PHE A 201 5.98 12.64 11.61
N SER A 202 6.43 12.53 10.36
CA SER A 202 5.94 11.52 9.42
C SER A 202 6.21 10.09 9.88
N LEU A 203 7.40 9.83 10.46
CA LEU A 203 7.68 8.55 11.11
C LEU A 203 6.78 8.35 12.34
N GLY A 204 6.58 9.39 13.16
CA GLY A 204 5.69 9.34 14.32
C GLY A 204 4.26 8.95 13.95
N ALA A 205 3.71 9.56 12.90
CA ALA A 205 2.39 9.25 12.37
C ALA A 205 2.31 7.83 11.80
N THR A 206 3.39 7.37 11.15
CA THR A 206 3.53 6.01 10.63
C THR A 206 3.52 4.96 11.75
N LEU A 207 4.30 5.18 12.81
CA LEU A 207 4.37 4.28 13.96
C LEU A 207 3.07 4.31 14.78
N TYR A 208 2.44 5.49 14.90
CA TYR A 208 1.10 5.62 15.49
C TYR A 208 0.09 4.74 14.73
N ARG A 209 0.02 4.87 13.39
CA ARG A 209 -0.89 4.06 12.57
C ARG A 209 -0.62 2.57 12.72
N ALA A 210 0.65 2.20 12.87
CA ALA A 210 1.04 0.81 13.03
C ALA A 210 0.58 0.22 14.37
N VAL A 211 0.64 0.98 15.46
CA VAL A 211 0.30 0.47 16.80
C VAL A 211 -1.19 0.63 17.14
N GLU A 212 -1.83 1.70 16.69
CA GLU A 212 -3.24 2.00 17.02
C GLU A 212 -4.23 1.43 16.02
N GLY A 213 -3.81 1.14 14.79
CA GLY A 213 -4.71 0.61 13.77
C GLY A 213 -5.53 1.66 13.02
N HIS A 214 -5.39 2.93 13.35
CA HIS A 214 -6.05 4.07 12.68
C HIS A 214 -5.10 5.28 12.59
N LEU A 215 -5.47 6.29 11.81
CA LEU A 215 -4.63 7.49 11.61
C LEU A 215 -4.63 8.42 12.85
N ILE A 216 -3.63 9.31 12.94
CA ILE A 216 -3.46 10.26 14.07
C ILE A 216 -4.63 11.23 14.25
N TYR A 217 -5.36 11.54 13.18
CA TYR A 217 -6.56 12.38 13.22
C TYR A 217 -7.87 11.57 13.18
N GLY A 218 -7.78 10.24 13.32
CA GLY A 218 -8.88 9.31 13.05
C GLY A 218 -9.08 9.06 11.55
N ASP A 219 -9.94 8.11 11.22
CA ASP A 219 -10.26 7.75 9.83
C ASP A 219 -11.32 8.69 9.23
N LEU A 220 -10.96 9.99 9.19
CA LEU A 220 -11.81 11.04 8.64
C LEU A 220 -11.96 10.86 7.12
N ALA A 221 -13.21 10.92 6.65
CA ALA A 221 -13.54 10.64 5.25
C ALA A 221 -13.18 11.78 4.30
N LYS A 222 -13.22 13.04 4.75
CA LYS A 222 -12.94 14.21 3.90
C LYS A 222 -11.55 14.76 4.17
N ARG A 223 -10.85 15.11 3.09
CA ARG A 223 -9.56 15.77 3.13
C ARG A 223 -9.57 17.09 3.91
N ALA A 224 -10.62 17.90 3.74
CA ALA A 224 -10.76 19.16 4.46
C ALA A 224 -10.79 18.93 5.98
N ASP A 225 -11.43 17.86 6.44
CA ASP A 225 -11.51 17.52 7.86
C ASP A 225 -10.13 17.11 8.40
N VAL A 226 -9.34 16.37 7.61
CA VAL A 226 -7.95 16.01 7.97
C VAL A 226 -7.06 17.26 8.06
N LEU A 227 -7.18 18.18 7.10
CA LEU A 227 -6.41 19.43 7.11
C LEU A 227 -6.81 20.33 8.29
N GLN A 228 -8.10 20.40 8.60
CA GLN A 228 -8.61 21.13 9.76
C GLN A 228 -8.11 20.50 11.07
N ALA A 229 -8.18 19.18 11.21
CA ALA A 229 -7.66 18.48 12.39
C ALA A 229 -6.15 18.67 12.55
N ALA A 230 -5.40 18.70 11.44
CA ALA A 230 -3.97 19.01 11.45
C ALA A 230 -3.68 20.46 11.87
N ALA A 231 -4.49 21.42 11.37
CA ALA A 231 -4.39 22.82 11.76
C ALA A 231 -4.69 23.03 13.26
N ASP A 232 -5.70 22.34 13.78
CA ASP A 232 -6.11 22.40 15.19
C ASP A 232 -5.24 21.53 16.11
N HIS A 233 -4.29 20.78 15.55
CA HIS A 233 -3.47 19.80 16.26
C HIS A 233 -4.28 18.77 17.09
N ARG A 234 -5.42 18.31 16.56
CA ARG A 234 -6.33 17.39 17.25
C ARG A 234 -5.93 15.93 17.02
N ILE A 235 -4.83 15.51 17.64
CA ILE A 235 -4.37 14.12 17.58
C ILE A 235 -5.20 13.26 18.54
N VAL A 236 -5.69 12.12 18.04
CA VAL A 236 -6.37 11.10 18.84
C VAL A 236 -5.36 10.50 19.83
N PRO A 237 -5.66 10.48 21.15
CA PRO A 237 -4.74 9.89 22.11
C PRO A 237 -4.54 8.37 21.87
N PRO A 238 -3.29 7.87 21.86
CA PRO A 238 -3.03 6.45 21.66
C PRO A 238 -3.55 5.61 22.83
N ARG A 239 -4.10 4.43 22.53
CA ARG A 239 -4.62 3.46 23.51
C ARG A 239 -3.82 2.17 23.55
N HIS A 240 -3.20 1.78 22.44
CA HIS A 240 -2.44 0.54 22.29
C HIS A 240 -0.92 0.74 22.30
N ALA A 241 -0.44 1.99 22.24
CA ALA A 241 0.99 2.31 22.13
C ALA A 241 1.85 1.87 23.34
N GLY A 242 1.28 1.74 24.53
CA GLY A 242 2.00 1.28 25.72
C GLY A 242 3.31 2.06 25.93
N PRO A 243 4.48 1.39 26.02
CA PRO A 243 5.79 2.03 26.18
C PRO A 243 6.17 3.03 25.07
N LEU A 244 5.56 2.95 23.88
CA LEU A 244 5.81 3.90 22.79
C LEU A 244 5.13 5.27 23.01
N THR A 245 4.13 5.36 23.90
CA THR A 245 3.30 6.56 24.09
C THR A 245 4.12 7.84 24.31
N PRO A 246 5.14 7.88 25.21
CA PRO A 246 5.93 9.10 25.43
C PRO A 246 6.78 9.49 24.23
N LEU A 247 7.20 8.52 23.41
CA LEU A 247 7.96 8.79 22.20
C LEU A 247 7.06 9.33 21.09
N LEU A 248 5.92 8.68 20.83
CA LEU A 248 4.95 9.12 19.83
C LEU A 248 4.47 10.55 20.10
N ARG A 249 4.19 10.89 21.37
CA ARG A 249 3.82 12.26 21.77
C ARG A 249 4.90 13.29 21.43
N ALA A 250 6.17 12.96 21.70
CA ALA A 250 7.29 13.87 21.40
C ALA A 250 7.50 14.02 19.88
N MET A 251 7.43 12.93 19.12
CA MET A 251 7.58 12.96 17.65
C MET A 251 6.45 13.74 16.96
N LEU A 252 5.24 13.64 17.50
CA LEU A 252 4.04 14.28 16.95
C LEU A 252 3.80 15.69 17.51
N THR A 253 4.75 16.29 18.22
CA THR A 253 4.60 17.66 18.73
C THR A 253 4.47 18.65 17.56
N PRO A 254 3.57 19.66 17.61
CA PRO A 254 3.31 20.52 16.47
C PRO A 254 4.50 21.43 16.15
N ASP A 255 5.20 21.94 17.17
CA ASP A 255 6.44 22.71 17.00
C ASP A 255 7.60 21.79 16.58
N PRO A 256 8.17 21.96 15.36
CA PRO A 256 9.28 21.13 14.88
C PRO A 256 10.53 21.25 15.75
N ALA A 257 10.76 22.38 16.43
CA ALA A 257 11.94 22.58 17.29
C ALA A 257 11.90 21.74 18.57
N GLN A 258 10.71 21.28 18.98
CA GLN A 258 10.52 20.46 20.18
C GLN A 258 10.53 18.95 19.89
N ARG A 259 10.59 18.55 18.61
CA ARG A 259 10.66 17.14 18.23
C ARG A 259 12.07 16.58 18.48
N PRO A 260 12.20 15.31 18.87
CA PRO A 260 13.50 14.67 19.00
C PRO A 260 14.17 14.51 17.64
N THR A 261 15.49 14.41 17.63
CA THR A 261 16.26 14.03 16.45
C THR A 261 16.02 12.56 16.08
N MET A 262 16.22 12.18 14.81
CA MET A 262 16.09 10.77 14.40
C MET A 262 17.03 9.81 15.15
N ARG A 263 18.21 10.30 15.57
CA ARG A 263 19.15 9.53 16.39
C ARG A 263 18.58 9.23 17.79
N GLU A 264 17.93 10.20 18.42
CA GLU A 264 17.24 10.02 19.70
C GLU A 264 16.03 9.10 19.55
N VAL A 265 15.25 9.25 18.46
CA VAL A 265 14.15 8.34 18.12
C VAL A 265 14.66 6.90 18.03
N HIS A 266 15.74 6.67 17.26
CA HIS A 266 16.35 5.35 17.13
C HIS A 266 16.74 4.75 18.49
N HIS A 267 17.44 5.52 19.33
CA HIS A 267 17.84 5.07 20.66
C HIS A 267 16.64 4.71 21.55
N ARG A 268 15.60 5.55 21.57
CA ARG A 268 14.40 5.32 22.37
C ARG A 268 13.61 4.10 21.90
N LEU A 269 13.52 3.85 20.59
CA LEU A 269 12.89 2.64 20.06
C LEU A 269 13.68 1.38 20.44
N ARG A 270 15.02 1.44 20.46
CA ARG A 270 15.84 0.31 20.93
C ARG A 270 15.68 0.04 22.42
N ALA A 271 15.52 1.06 23.25
CA ALA A 271 15.25 0.89 24.68
C ALA A 271 13.94 0.10 24.92
N VAL A 272 12.87 0.43 24.20
CA VAL A 272 11.59 -0.31 24.26
C VAL A 272 11.75 -1.80 23.92
N LEU A 273 12.61 -2.12 22.95
CA LEU A 273 12.91 -3.51 22.60
C LEU A 273 13.65 -4.25 23.73
N ALA A 274 14.61 -3.59 24.37
CA ALA A 274 15.40 -4.18 25.45
C ALA A 274 14.57 -4.45 26.72
N GLU A 275 13.64 -3.55 27.05
CA GLU A 275 12.69 -3.73 28.16
C GLU A 275 11.74 -4.92 27.91
N THR A 276 11.30 -5.09 26.65
CA THR A 276 10.42 -6.19 26.27
C THR A 276 11.13 -7.55 26.38
N THR A 277 12.42 -7.64 26.03
CA THR A 277 13.19 -8.88 26.16
C THR A 277 13.54 -9.23 27.60
N SER A 278 13.73 -8.24 28.47
CA SER A 278 14.12 -8.43 29.87
C SER A 278 12.96 -8.83 30.78
N SER A 279 11.71 -8.74 30.28
CA SER A 279 10.48 -9.03 31.03
C SER A 279 10.01 -10.50 30.93
N THR A 280 10.82 -11.41 30.36
CA THR A 280 10.54 -12.85 30.43
C THR A 280 10.97 -13.34 31.82
N PRO A 281 10.07 -13.88 32.67
CA PRO A 281 10.49 -14.48 33.93
C PRO A 281 11.46 -15.63 33.60
N ALA A 282 12.65 -15.60 34.21
CA ALA A 282 13.52 -16.76 34.22
C ALA A 282 12.72 -17.97 34.74
N PRO A 283 12.89 -19.18 34.19
CA PRO A 283 12.27 -20.37 34.78
C PRO A 283 12.79 -20.51 36.21
N ASP A 284 11.90 -20.44 37.19
CA ASP A 284 12.20 -20.79 38.57
C ASP A 284 12.89 -22.15 38.58
N GLN A 285 14.11 -22.19 39.13
CA GLN A 285 14.76 -23.44 39.48
C GLN A 285 13.89 -24.15 40.52
N PRO A 286 13.48 -25.42 40.31
CA PRO A 286 12.76 -26.16 41.31
C PRO A 286 13.73 -26.63 42.40
N ASP A 287 13.56 -26.08 43.60
CA ASP A 287 14.19 -26.60 44.81
C ASP A 287 13.64 -28.00 45.15
N SER A 288 14.48 -28.84 45.75
CA SER A 288 14.35 -30.29 45.75
C SER A 288 13.55 -30.86 46.93
N ALA A 289 12.45 -31.59 46.63
CA ALA A 289 11.93 -32.84 47.27
C ALA A 289 11.39 -32.80 48.74
N PRO A 290 10.51 -33.74 49.20
CA PRO A 290 10.28 -35.09 48.66
C PRO A 290 8.82 -35.60 48.50
N ALA A 291 8.79 -36.78 47.87
CA ALA A 291 7.72 -37.62 47.36
C ALA A 291 6.49 -37.92 48.24
N ARG A 292 5.32 -37.99 47.60
CA ARG A 292 4.26 -38.96 47.90
C ARG A 292 3.60 -39.49 46.62
N ARG A 293 3.50 -40.82 46.55
CA ARG A 293 2.98 -41.66 45.45
C ARG A 293 1.45 -41.90 45.62
N PRO A 294 0.73 -42.53 44.67
CA PRO A 294 -0.41 -41.93 43.99
C PRO A 294 -1.77 -42.56 44.34
N THR A 295 -2.86 -41.81 44.24
CA THR A 295 -4.23 -42.36 44.20
C THR A 295 -4.90 -42.05 42.87
N ARG A 296 -5.22 -43.13 42.15
CA ARG A 296 -6.07 -43.18 40.95
C ARG A 296 -7.50 -42.75 41.29
N SER A 297 -8.10 -41.90 40.46
CA SER A 297 -9.54 -41.91 40.20
C SER A 297 -9.83 -41.45 38.77
N ARG A 298 -10.59 -42.30 38.08
CA ARG A 298 -11.00 -42.24 36.66
C ARG A 298 -12.15 -41.22 36.44
N PRO A 299 -12.53 -40.93 35.17
CA PRO A 299 -12.92 -39.61 34.71
C PRO A 299 -14.42 -39.36 34.79
N ARG A 300 -14.81 -38.07 34.87
CA ARG A 300 -16.19 -37.65 34.65
C ARG A 300 -16.27 -36.50 33.65
N ASN A 301 -16.45 -36.93 32.40
CA ASN A 301 -17.24 -36.34 31.33
C ASN A 301 -17.99 -35.03 31.69
N ARG A 302 -17.55 -33.91 31.07
CA ARG A 302 -18.41 -32.78 30.71
C ARG A 302 -18.03 -32.30 29.30
N GLN A 303 -19.07 -32.18 28.50
CA GLN A 303 -19.11 -31.91 27.07
C GLN A 303 -18.51 -30.56 26.63
N PRO A 304 -18.18 -30.42 25.33
CA PRO A 304 -17.51 -29.24 24.79
C PRO A 304 -18.52 -28.10 24.56
N ARG A 305 -18.13 -26.87 24.92
CA ARG A 305 -18.75 -25.67 24.36
C ARG A 305 -17.88 -25.19 23.20
N THR A 306 -18.40 -25.42 22.01
CA THR A 306 -18.02 -24.77 20.77
C THR A 306 -18.15 -23.25 20.90
N LEU A 307 -17.13 -22.51 20.45
CA LEU A 307 -17.32 -21.14 19.99
C LEU A 307 -16.70 -21.04 18.59
N VAL A 308 -17.59 -20.85 17.62
CA VAL A 308 -17.35 -20.77 16.19
C VAL A 308 -16.85 -19.36 15.84
N THR A 309 -15.64 -19.32 15.27
CA THR A 309 -15.13 -18.44 14.20
C THR A 309 -15.84 -17.11 13.89
N THR A 310 -15.13 -16.00 14.09
CA THR A 310 -15.30 -14.73 13.35
C THR A 310 -13.97 -14.40 12.67
N GLY A 311 -13.72 -15.04 11.53
CA GLY A 311 -12.43 -14.92 10.81
C GLY A 311 -12.49 -15.51 9.39
N SER A 312 -13.69 -15.54 8.81
CA SER A 312 -13.96 -16.35 7.63
C SER A 312 -13.71 -15.62 6.31
N ILE A 313 -13.40 -14.32 6.32
CA ILE A 313 -13.19 -13.58 5.06
C ILE A 313 -11.75 -13.58 4.58
N VAL A 314 -10.86 -13.11 5.45
CA VAL A 314 -9.43 -12.94 5.14
C VAL A 314 -8.76 -14.31 4.92
N THR A 315 -9.14 -15.32 5.69
CA THR A 315 -8.61 -16.69 5.57
C THR A 315 -9.04 -17.38 4.27
N ILE A 316 -10.28 -17.15 3.80
CA ILE A 316 -10.76 -17.73 2.52
C ILE A 316 -10.07 -17.07 1.33
N VAL A 317 -9.87 -15.75 1.35
CA VAL A 317 -9.13 -15.04 0.29
C VAL A 317 -7.67 -15.54 0.19
N LEU A 318 -7.01 -15.73 1.33
CA LEU A 318 -5.61 -16.17 1.37
C LEU A 318 -5.42 -17.62 0.91
N VAL A 319 -6.31 -18.53 1.33
CA VAL A 319 -6.28 -19.94 0.87
C VAL A 319 -6.65 -20.04 -0.61
N PHE A 320 -7.55 -19.19 -1.12
CA PHE A 320 -7.98 -19.24 -2.52
C PHE A 320 -6.89 -18.73 -3.48
N VAL A 321 -6.18 -17.66 -3.13
CA VAL A 321 -5.01 -17.17 -3.89
C VAL A 321 -3.89 -18.22 -3.90
N LEU A 322 -3.67 -18.89 -2.77
CA LEU A 322 -2.67 -19.96 -2.65
C LEU A 322 -3.03 -21.20 -3.51
N VAL A 323 -4.29 -21.63 -3.54
CA VAL A 323 -4.70 -22.81 -4.34
C VAL A 323 -4.70 -22.51 -5.85
N MET A 324 -4.97 -21.27 -6.27
CA MET A 324 -4.83 -20.86 -7.68
C MET A 324 -3.37 -20.83 -8.13
N ALA A 325 -2.45 -20.45 -7.24
CA ALA A 325 -1.02 -20.51 -7.50
C ALA A 325 -0.48 -21.95 -7.62
N THR A 326 -1.11 -22.93 -6.95
CA THR A 326 -0.66 -24.33 -6.96
C THR A 326 -1.34 -25.23 -8.00
N MET A 327 -2.53 -24.90 -8.53
CA MET A 327 -3.27 -25.77 -9.48
C MET A 327 -3.09 -25.44 -10.96
N GLY A 328 -2.17 -24.54 -11.34
CA GLY A 328 -1.78 -24.38 -12.76
C GLY A 328 -2.88 -23.93 -13.71
N PHE A 329 -3.93 -23.25 -13.24
CA PHE A 329 -4.95 -22.63 -14.09
C PHE A 329 -4.36 -21.37 -14.77
N GLN A 330 -3.62 -21.58 -15.86
CA GLN A 330 -3.31 -20.52 -16.80
C GLN A 330 -4.62 -20.08 -17.48
N PRO A 331 -4.97 -18.78 -17.50
CA PRO A 331 -6.06 -18.30 -18.34
C PRO A 331 -5.65 -18.54 -19.80
N GLU A 332 -6.46 -19.31 -20.50
CA GLU A 332 -6.34 -19.56 -21.94
C GLU A 332 -6.46 -18.20 -22.66
N ARG A 333 -5.33 -17.64 -23.11
CA ARG A 333 -5.30 -16.38 -23.88
C ARG A 333 -6.00 -16.61 -25.21
N LYS A 334 -7.26 -16.18 -25.32
CA LYS A 334 -7.90 -15.97 -26.62
C LYS A 334 -7.28 -14.74 -27.26
N ASP A 335 -6.80 -14.88 -28.50
CA ASP A 335 -6.22 -13.79 -29.29
C ASP A 335 -7.15 -12.58 -29.33
N VAL A 336 -6.64 -11.44 -28.84
CA VAL A 336 -7.39 -10.18 -28.72
C VAL A 336 -7.56 -9.57 -30.11
N ARG A 337 -8.73 -9.79 -30.73
CA ARG A 337 -9.18 -8.96 -31.86
C ARG A 337 -9.78 -7.65 -31.33
N ALA A 338 -9.30 -6.52 -31.83
CA ALA A 338 -9.89 -5.21 -31.55
C ALA A 338 -11.36 -5.18 -32.01
N ALA A 339 -12.26 -4.60 -31.21
CA ALA A 339 -13.70 -4.56 -31.49
C ALA A 339 -14.11 -3.65 -32.68
N GLY A 340 -13.15 -3.03 -33.36
CA GLY A 340 -13.37 -2.22 -34.56
C GLY A 340 -14.14 -0.91 -34.33
N ASP A 341 -14.41 -0.52 -33.09
CA ASP A 341 -15.27 0.61 -32.72
C ASP A 341 -14.51 1.84 -32.17
N GLY A 342 -13.19 1.86 -32.31
CA GLY A 342 -12.33 3.01 -31.99
C GLY A 342 -12.17 3.30 -30.48
N VAL A 343 -12.65 2.42 -29.61
CA VAL A 343 -12.51 2.55 -28.14
C VAL A 343 -11.29 1.78 -27.67
N SER A 344 -10.41 2.41 -26.88
CA SER A 344 -9.22 1.74 -26.37
C SER A 344 -9.56 0.71 -25.29
N PRO A 345 -8.77 -0.37 -25.15
CA PRO A 345 -8.91 -1.32 -24.04
C PRO A 345 -8.83 -0.63 -22.67
N THR A 346 -7.98 0.39 -22.53
CA THR A 346 -7.80 1.16 -21.30
C THR A 346 -9.09 1.89 -20.89
N ASP A 347 -9.79 2.51 -21.85
CA ASP A 347 -11.05 3.22 -21.55
C ASP A 347 -12.15 2.26 -21.08
N ARG A 348 -12.18 1.05 -21.66
CA ARG A 348 -13.11 -0.01 -21.25
C ARG A 348 -12.80 -0.50 -19.83
N ALA A 349 -11.52 -0.75 -19.53
CA ALA A 349 -11.08 -1.12 -18.19
C ALA A 349 -11.41 -0.04 -17.15
N ALA A 350 -11.25 1.25 -17.51
CA ALA A 350 -11.56 2.38 -16.64
C ALA A 350 -13.06 2.45 -16.29
N VAL A 351 -13.95 2.20 -17.26
CA VAL A 351 -15.40 2.16 -17.03
C VAL A 351 -15.79 1.03 -16.07
N ALA A 352 -15.25 -0.19 -16.27
CA ALA A 352 -15.49 -1.31 -15.36
C ALA A 352 -14.97 -1.04 -13.94
N THR A 353 -13.76 -0.48 -13.83
CA THR A 353 -13.14 -0.15 -12.54
C THR A 353 -13.96 0.92 -11.80
N ARG A 354 -14.35 1.99 -12.49
CA ARG A 354 -15.16 3.06 -11.93
C ARG A 354 -16.51 2.55 -11.44
N PHE A 355 -17.15 1.65 -12.18
CA PHE A 355 -18.44 1.07 -11.82
C PHE A 355 -18.38 0.37 -10.44
N TYR A 356 -17.36 -0.45 -10.20
CA TYR A 356 -17.20 -1.12 -8.91
C TYR A 356 -16.63 -0.23 -7.80
N HIS A 357 -15.90 0.83 -8.14
CA HIS A 357 -15.37 1.77 -7.14
C HIS A 357 -16.47 2.62 -6.47
N VAL A 358 -17.54 2.94 -7.20
CA VAL A 358 -18.66 3.71 -6.65
C VAL A 358 -19.65 2.83 -5.87
N LEU A 359 -19.68 1.52 -6.15
CA LEU A 359 -20.53 0.55 -5.46
C LEU A 359 -19.89 0.05 -4.15
N PRO A 360 -20.69 -0.39 -3.15
CA PRO A 360 -22.15 -0.27 -3.08
C PRO A 360 -22.64 1.15 -2.71
N ARG A 361 -21.74 2.10 -2.43
CA ARG A 361 -22.06 3.38 -1.74
C ARG A 361 -22.82 4.40 -2.58
N ASP A 362 -22.70 4.36 -3.90
CA ASP A 362 -23.31 5.32 -4.82
C ASP A 362 -23.92 4.55 -6.00
N THR A 363 -25.10 3.98 -5.74
CA THR A 363 -25.87 3.23 -6.74
C THR A 363 -26.44 4.14 -7.82
N ASP A 364 -26.65 5.44 -7.54
CA ASP A 364 -27.10 6.43 -8.53
C ASP A 364 -26.08 6.62 -9.64
N THR A 365 -24.82 6.89 -9.28
CA THR A 365 -23.74 7.03 -10.27
C THR A 365 -23.56 5.73 -11.05
N ALA A 366 -23.52 4.58 -10.36
CA ALA A 366 -23.41 3.28 -11.01
C ALA A 366 -24.57 3.02 -12.00
N TRP A 367 -25.79 3.38 -11.64
CA TRP A 367 -26.98 3.23 -12.48
C TRP A 367 -26.86 4.02 -13.78
N THR A 368 -26.30 5.23 -13.73
CA THR A 368 -26.09 6.06 -14.94
C THR A 368 -25.13 5.44 -15.95
N MET A 369 -24.24 4.54 -15.51
CA MET A 369 -23.24 3.87 -16.34
C MET A 369 -23.80 2.66 -17.12
N LEU A 370 -25.03 2.24 -16.83
CA LEU A 370 -25.70 1.12 -17.50
C LEU A 370 -26.47 1.58 -18.74
N THR A 371 -26.50 0.76 -19.80
CA THR A 371 -27.42 0.98 -20.94
C THR A 371 -28.87 0.68 -20.53
N PRO A 372 -29.89 1.14 -21.29
CA PRO A 372 -31.28 0.74 -21.05
C PRO A 372 -31.48 -0.78 -20.99
N ARG A 373 -30.70 -1.53 -21.78
CA ARG A 373 -30.71 -3.00 -21.78
C ARG A 373 -30.23 -3.56 -20.44
N ALA A 374 -29.10 -3.08 -19.92
CA ALA A 374 -28.58 -3.51 -18.62
C ALA A 374 -29.47 -3.07 -17.44
N ARG A 375 -30.34 -2.06 -17.64
CA ARG A 375 -31.33 -1.61 -16.65
C ARG A 375 -32.65 -2.38 -16.69
N ALA A 376 -32.78 -3.41 -17.55
CA ALA A 376 -34.04 -4.12 -17.74
C ALA A 376 -34.57 -4.85 -16.49
N THR A 377 -33.71 -5.17 -15.52
CA THR A 377 -34.09 -5.73 -14.21
C THR A 377 -34.80 -4.70 -13.31
N GLY A 378 -34.71 -3.40 -13.63
CA GLY A 378 -35.37 -2.33 -12.89
C GLY A 378 -34.51 -1.78 -11.74
N ARG A 379 -34.78 -0.50 -11.40
CA ARG A 379 -33.99 0.26 -10.42
C ARG A 379 -34.08 -0.32 -9.01
N ALA A 380 -35.29 -0.69 -8.58
CA ALA A 380 -35.53 -1.21 -7.24
C ALA A 380 -34.76 -2.53 -6.97
N GLU A 381 -34.69 -3.42 -7.96
CA GLU A 381 -33.98 -4.69 -7.84
C GLU A 381 -32.45 -4.50 -7.81
N PHE A 382 -31.95 -3.49 -8.53
CA PHE A 382 -30.55 -3.09 -8.49
C PHE A 382 -30.12 -2.50 -7.15
N ASP A 383 -30.91 -1.57 -6.61
CA ASP A 383 -30.66 -0.99 -5.28
C ASP A 383 -30.75 -2.07 -4.21
N ALA A 384 -31.81 -2.89 -4.20
CA ALA A 384 -31.97 -3.97 -3.24
C ALA A 384 -30.79 -4.96 -3.23
N TYR A 385 -30.22 -5.27 -4.40
CA TYR A 385 -29.01 -6.08 -4.49
C TYR A 385 -27.81 -5.38 -3.82
N TRP A 386 -27.55 -4.12 -4.12
CA TRP A 386 -26.37 -3.42 -3.60
C TRP A 386 -26.51 -2.99 -2.14
N ASP A 387 -27.73 -2.76 -1.66
CA ASP A 387 -28.02 -2.54 -0.23
C ASP A 387 -27.71 -3.79 0.60
N SER A 388 -27.83 -4.98 -0.01
CA SER A 388 -27.44 -6.26 0.62
C SER A 388 -25.93 -6.53 0.62
N VAL A 389 -25.13 -5.67 -0.01
CA VAL A 389 -23.67 -5.80 -0.12
C VAL A 389 -23.01 -4.85 0.87
N GLY A 390 -22.30 -5.41 1.85
CA GLY A 390 -21.55 -4.62 2.84
C GLY A 390 -20.28 -3.99 2.25
N SER A 391 -19.61 -4.68 1.33
CA SER A 391 -18.47 -4.12 0.58
C SER A 391 -18.23 -4.83 -0.74
N VAL A 392 -17.62 -4.12 -1.69
CA VAL A 392 -17.07 -4.70 -2.92
C VAL A 392 -15.65 -4.18 -3.13
N THR A 393 -14.71 -5.09 -3.40
CA THR A 393 -13.30 -4.76 -3.64
C THR A 393 -12.82 -5.43 -4.92
N ILE A 394 -12.14 -4.68 -5.77
CA ILE A 394 -11.49 -5.23 -6.97
C ILE A 394 -10.20 -5.94 -6.52
N ILE A 395 -10.08 -7.22 -6.86
CA ILE A 395 -8.92 -8.05 -6.48
C ILE A 395 -8.14 -8.60 -7.68
N GLU A 396 -8.75 -8.62 -8.86
CA GLU A 396 -8.04 -8.88 -10.13
C GLU A 396 -8.19 -7.65 -11.04
N SER A 397 -7.09 -7.27 -11.69
CA SER A 397 -7.12 -6.19 -12.70
C SER A 397 -8.06 -6.56 -13.85
N ALA A 398 -8.75 -5.56 -14.39
CA ALA A 398 -9.60 -5.73 -15.56
C ALA A 398 -8.80 -6.25 -16.77
N ASP A 399 -9.17 -7.43 -17.26
CA ASP A 399 -8.70 -8.00 -18.53
C ASP A 399 -9.69 -7.67 -19.64
N VAL A 400 -9.20 -7.26 -20.81
CA VAL A 400 -10.05 -6.70 -21.88
C VAL A 400 -9.87 -7.48 -23.17
N ALA A 401 -10.95 -8.12 -23.62
CA ALA A 401 -11.01 -8.86 -24.87
C ALA A 401 -12.15 -8.31 -25.75
N GLY A 402 -11.79 -7.49 -26.74
CA GLY A 402 -12.76 -6.83 -27.61
C GLY A 402 -13.64 -5.84 -26.83
N ARG A 403 -14.94 -6.13 -26.72
CA ARG A 403 -15.91 -5.34 -25.94
C ARG A 403 -16.10 -5.83 -24.51
N THR A 404 -15.60 -7.02 -24.21
CA THR A 404 -15.78 -7.67 -22.92
C THR A 404 -14.64 -7.31 -22.00
N VAL A 405 -14.99 -6.91 -20.79
CA VAL A 405 -14.06 -6.68 -19.68
C VAL A 405 -14.35 -7.71 -18.59
N THR A 406 -13.33 -8.48 -18.23
CA THR A 406 -13.40 -9.46 -17.15
C THR A 406 -12.70 -8.89 -15.93
N ILE A 407 -13.40 -8.82 -14.80
CA ILE A 407 -12.87 -8.29 -13.54
C ILE A 407 -13.20 -9.22 -12.38
N GLY A 408 -12.22 -9.45 -11.51
CA GLY A 408 -12.38 -10.23 -10.28
C GLY A 408 -12.72 -9.30 -9.12
N VAL A 409 -13.87 -9.52 -8.50
CA VAL A 409 -14.33 -8.75 -7.35
C VAL A 409 -14.61 -9.66 -6.16
N LEU A 410 -14.23 -9.19 -4.98
CA LEU A 410 -14.65 -9.75 -3.71
C LEU A 410 -15.90 -9.00 -3.25
N VAL A 411 -17.02 -9.69 -3.15
CA VAL A 411 -18.30 -9.12 -2.71
C VAL A 411 -18.65 -9.70 -1.35
N ASP A 412 -18.81 -8.84 -0.35
CA ASP A 412 -19.22 -9.23 1.00
C ASP A 412 -20.71 -9.01 1.21
N HIS A 413 -21.45 -10.11 1.42
CA HIS A 413 -22.86 -10.08 1.81
C HIS A 413 -22.94 -10.42 3.31
N GLU A 414 -23.20 -9.44 4.17
CA GLU A 414 -23.39 -9.63 5.61
C GLU A 414 -22.28 -10.46 6.30
N GLY A 415 -21.02 -10.23 5.95
CA GLY A 415 -19.88 -10.95 6.49
C GLY A 415 -19.60 -12.30 5.81
N ARG A 416 -20.28 -12.60 4.70
CA ARG A 416 -20.03 -13.75 3.82
C ARG A 416 -19.45 -13.27 2.49
N PRO A 417 -18.13 -13.32 2.33
CA PRO A 417 -17.46 -12.89 1.13
C PRO A 417 -17.57 -13.99 0.08
N SER A 418 -17.82 -13.56 -1.15
CA SER A 418 -17.83 -14.42 -2.31
C SER A 418 -16.93 -13.82 -3.37
N PHE A 419 -16.03 -14.63 -3.90
CA PHE A 419 -15.30 -14.25 -5.10
C PHE A 419 -16.24 -14.38 -6.30
N GLN A 420 -16.34 -13.29 -7.06
CA GLN A 420 -17.12 -13.24 -8.27
C GLN A 420 -16.22 -12.78 -9.41
N ARG A 421 -16.11 -13.63 -10.43
CA ARG A 421 -15.59 -13.18 -11.73
C ARG A 421 -16.75 -12.59 -12.50
N THR A 422 -16.64 -11.33 -12.85
CA THR A 422 -17.69 -10.61 -13.57
C THR A 422 -17.22 -10.24 -14.97
N GLU A 423 -18.01 -10.61 -15.97
CA GLU A 423 -17.84 -10.16 -17.34
C GLU A 423 -18.79 -9.00 -17.61
N LEU A 424 -18.23 -7.86 -18.01
CA LEU A 424 -18.97 -6.66 -18.40
C LEU A 424 -18.77 -6.44 -19.89
N GLU A 425 -19.87 -6.40 -20.65
CA GLU A 425 -19.81 -5.94 -22.03
C GLU A 425 -19.93 -4.42 -22.04
N ILE A 426 -18.92 -3.72 -22.58
CA ILE A 426 -18.91 -2.27 -22.65
C ILE A 426 -19.11 -1.84 -24.09
N VAL A 427 -19.99 -0.87 -24.32
CA VAL A 427 -20.33 -0.37 -25.66
C VAL A 427 -20.26 1.14 -25.69
N LYS A 428 -19.91 1.69 -26.85
CA LYS A 428 -20.01 3.13 -27.11
C LYS A 428 -21.42 3.46 -27.60
N ARG A 429 -22.09 4.41 -26.95
CA ARG A 429 -23.40 4.96 -27.36
C ARG A 429 -23.29 6.49 -27.40
N GLY A 430 -23.26 7.05 -28.60
CA GLY A 430 -22.87 8.45 -28.79
C GLY A 430 -21.46 8.68 -28.26
N ASP A 431 -21.30 9.67 -27.39
CA ASP A 431 -20.00 10.02 -26.77
C ASP A 431 -19.73 9.31 -25.44
N LYS A 432 -20.61 8.40 -25.00
CA LYS A 432 -20.48 7.71 -23.71
C LYS A 432 -20.13 6.24 -23.89
N LEU A 433 -19.27 5.73 -23.00
CA LEU A 433 -19.06 4.30 -22.79
C LEU A 433 -19.97 3.83 -21.67
N LEU A 434 -20.77 2.80 -21.95
CA LEU A 434 -21.77 2.27 -21.04
C LEU A 434 -21.65 0.74 -20.95
N ILE A 435 -22.05 0.19 -19.81
CA ILE A 435 -22.12 -1.26 -19.58
C ILE A 435 -23.43 -1.78 -20.16
N ASP A 436 -23.34 -2.65 -21.16
CA ASP A 436 -24.49 -3.20 -21.88
C ASP A 436 -25.00 -4.51 -21.29
N SER A 437 -24.11 -5.29 -20.66
CA SER A 437 -24.48 -6.48 -19.91
C SER A 437 -23.49 -6.76 -18.78
N ILE A 438 -23.97 -7.39 -17.71
CA ILE A 438 -23.17 -7.83 -16.57
C ILE A 438 -23.49 -9.31 -16.35
N ARG A 439 -22.50 -10.18 -16.50
CA ARG A 439 -22.60 -11.60 -16.16
C ARG A 439 -21.69 -11.91 -14.99
N ARG A 440 -22.30 -12.21 -13.86
CA ARG A 440 -21.60 -12.62 -12.64
C ARG A 440 -21.52 -14.12 -12.62
N THR A 441 -20.31 -14.66 -12.57
CA THR A 441 -20.08 -16.07 -12.28
C THR A 441 -19.55 -16.16 -10.86
N THR A 442 -20.40 -16.60 -9.95
CA THR A 442 -19.96 -17.02 -8.63
C THR A 442 -19.12 -18.27 -8.83
N VAL A 443 -17.84 -18.18 -8.56
CA VAL A 443 -16.96 -19.36 -8.58
C VAL A 443 -17.27 -20.14 -7.31
N ARG A 444 -18.29 -21.00 -7.37
CA ARG A 444 -18.53 -21.98 -6.31
C ARG A 444 -17.40 -23.00 -6.38
N ARG A 445 -16.62 -23.10 -5.31
CA ARG A 445 -15.90 -24.32 -4.99
C ARG A 445 -16.73 -25.11 -4.01
#